data_AF-A0A7X6UH77-F1
#
_entry.id   AF-A0A7X6UH77-F1
#
_cell.length_a   1.000
_cell.length_b   1.000
_cell.length_c   1.000
_cell.angle_alpha   90.00
_cell.angle_beta   90.00
_cell.angle_gamma   90.00
#
_symmetry.space_group_name_H-M   'P 1'
#
loop_
_entity.id
_entity.type
_entity.pdbx_description
1 polymer ?
#
loop_
_entity_poly.entity_id
_entity_poly.type
_entity_poly.pdbx_seq_one_letter_code
_entity_poly.pdbx_strand_id
1 'polypeptide(L)'
;ANSPVTITLAAADDASKTTVYTIIFQVYVPPTEITAFDAIPDVAAGTAGSATYADAAAVIAALPTTVTANANTVNVPVTTWVDTDAYDPAAAGSYTFTATLGAIPAGYANSGGYTATVEVVVAAAPVSVVVNTLGTEGNLTTGTNAYNIQDNTSLGLWSFAIAKDKLPAAFAGATGYKLVIGSTEYTLDVNMFNSNLYQYDVPDTFTDDQIRNGSLVAIF
;
A
#
# COMPACT_ATOMS: atom_id res chain seq x y z
N ALA A 1 3.57 27.30 37.44
CA ALA A 1 2.67 28.17 38.22
C ALA A 1 3.37 29.51 38.40
N ASN A 2 2.75 30.62 37.95
CA ASN A 2 3.30 31.96 38.15
C ASN A 2 2.98 32.38 39.58
N SER A 3 4.00 32.58 40.42
CA SER A 3 3.81 33.14 41.75
C SER A 3 4.02 34.65 41.69
N PRO A 4 3.02 35.48 42.03
CA PRO A 4 3.22 36.93 42.07
C PRO A 4 4.24 37.27 43.15
N VAL A 5 5.14 38.19 42.85
CA VAL A 5 6.09 38.76 43.81
C VAL A 5 5.58 40.14 44.18
N THR A 6 5.26 40.33 45.45
CA THR A 6 4.86 41.65 45.96
C THR A 6 6.09 42.39 46.43
N ILE A 7 6.33 43.58 45.86
CA ILE A 7 7.38 44.49 46.34
C ILE A 7 6.70 45.68 47.00
N THR A 8 6.99 45.86 48.28
CA THR A 8 6.54 47.02 49.05
C THR A 8 7.66 48.05 49.08
N LEU A 9 7.41 49.24 48.55
CA LEU A 9 8.35 50.37 48.62
C LEU A 9 7.82 51.38 49.64
N ALA A 10 8.64 51.73 50.63
CA ALA A 10 8.34 52.78 51.60
C ALA A 10 9.07 54.08 51.23
N ALA A 11 8.44 55.23 51.45
CA ALA A 11 9.10 56.52 51.29
C ALA A 11 10.23 56.67 52.33
N ALA A 12 11.36 57.26 51.93
CA ALA A 12 12.55 57.37 52.78
C ALA A 12 12.36 58.30 53.99
N ASP A 13 11.37 59.21 53.93
CA ASP A 13 11.07 60.22 54.94
C ASP A 13 9.87 59.85 55.85
N ASP A 14 9.04 58.88 55.43
CA ASP A 14 7.84 58.47 56.16
C ASP A 14 7.45 57.02 55.83
N ALA A 15 7.77 56.09 56.74
CA ALA A 15 7.44 54.67 56.59
C ALA A 15 5.93 54.37 56.56
N SER A 16 5.08 55.33 56.95
CA SER A 16 3.62 55.18 56.86
C SER A 16 3.07 55.42 55.45
N LYS A 17 3.89 55.98 54.54
CA LYS A 17 3.59 56.13 53.11
C LYS A 17 4.24 55.01 52.31
N THR A 18 3.57 53.87 52.28
CA THR A 18 3.97 52.72 51.44
C THR A 18 3.20 52.71 50.13
N THR A 19 3.91 52.53 49.03
CA THR A 19 3.30 52.18 47.73
C THR A 19 3.56 50.72 47.46
N VAL A 20 2.50 49.94 47.30
CA VAL A 20 2.58 48.51 47.01
C VAL A 20 2.55 48.32 45.50
N TYR A 21 3.61 47.73 44.95
CA TYR A 21 3.63 47.31 43.56
C TYR A 21 3.46 45.79 43.51
N THR A 22 2.45 45.35 42.77
CA THR A 22 2.31 43.94 42.40
C THR A 22 3.05 43.72 41.09
N ILE A 23 4.16 42.99 41.15
CA ILE A 23 4.89 42.59 39.95
C ILE A 23 4.54 41.15 39.62
N ILE A 24 4.02 40.92 38.42
CA ILE A 24 3.73 39.58 37.91
C ILE A 24 4.89 39.18 37.02
N PHE A 25 5.73 38.26 37.50
CA PHE A 25 6.72 37.60 36.66
C PHE A 25 6.05 36.47 35.88
N GLN A 26 6.15 36.51 34.56
CA GLN A 26 5.78 35.38 33.71
C GLN A 26 7.04 34.59 33.39
N VAL A 27 7.05 33.30 33.75
CA VAL A 27 8.09 32.40 33.27
C VAL A 27 7.80 32.10 31.81
N TYR A 28 8.63 32.62 30.92
CA TYR A 28 8.60 32.24 29.51
C TYR A 28 9.34 30.91 29.35
N VAL A 29 8.60 29.87 28.94
CA VAL A 29 9.18 28.61 28.49
C VAL A 29 9.03 28.59 26.97
N PRO A 30 10.14 28.58 26.20
CA PRO A 30 10.03 28.47 24.75
C PRO A 30 9.38 27.14 24.37
N PRO A 31 8.60 27.09 23.28
CA PRO A 31 8.02 25.85 22.81
C PRO A 31 9.11 24.87 22.40
N THR A 32 8.84 23.58 22.56
CA THR A 32 9.67 22.51 22.02
C THR A 32 9.42 22.40 20.51
N GLU A 33 10.47 22.42 19.70
CA GLU A 33 10.30 22.32 18.25
C GLU A 33 9.96 20.90 17.82
N ILE A 34 9.04 20.79 16.85
CA ILE A 34 8.90 19.61 16.02
C ILE A 34 10.12 19.55 15.11
N THR A 35 10.84 18.44 15.15
CA THR A 35 12.05 18.21 14.35
C THR A 35 11.79 17.22 13.22
N ALA A 36 10.80 16.33 13.35
CA ALA A 36 10.30 15.46 12.30
C ALA A 36 8.94 14.85 12.68
N PHE A 37 8.15 14.48 11.67
CA PHE A 37 7.01 13.58 11.84
C PHE A 37 7.48 12.12 11.80
N ASP A 38 6.82 11.27 12.57
CA ASP A 38 7.09 9.84 12.56
C ASP A 38 6.62 9.22 11.24
N ALA A 39 7.32 8.20 10.76
CA ALA A 39 6.96 7.51 9.54
C ALA A 39 5.60 6.81 9.68
N ILE A 40 4.74 7.00 8.69
CA ILE A 40 3.44 6.32 8.59
C ILE A 40 3.63 5.09 7.69
N PRO A 41 3.20 3.90 8.11
CA PRO A 41 3.24 2.73 7.25
C PRO A 41 2.42 2.93 5.98
N ASP A 42 2.92 2.37 4.88
CA ASP A 42 2.22 2.39 3.60
C ASP A 42 0.82 1.76 3.71
N VAL A 43 -0.14 2.35 3.01
CA VAL A 43 -1.50 1.86 2.93
C VAL A 43 -1.64 0.99 1.69
N ALA A 44 -1.91 -0.30 1.88
CA ALA A 44 -2.21 -1.20 0.77
C ALA A 44 -3.61 -0.89 0.19
N ALA A 45 -3.65 -0.48 -1.08
CA ALA A 45 -4.89 -0.17 -1.78
C ALA A 45 -5.40 -1.34 -2.64
N GLY A 46 -4.74 -2.49 -2.67
CA GLY A 46 -5.10 -3.61 -3.56
C GLY A 46 -4.37 -3.53 -4.90
N THR A 47 -4.91 -4.16 -5.95
CA THR A 47 -4.29 -4.22 -7.28
C THR A 47 -4.93 -3.22 -8.25
N ALA A 48 -4.17 -2.78 -9.25
CA ALA A 48 -4.63 -1.95 -10.35
C ALA A 48 -5.94 -2.50 -10.97
N GLY A 49 -6.94 -1.64 -11.11
CA GLY A 49 -8.27 -1.99 -11.64
C GLY A 49 -9.19 -2.70 -10.64
N SER A 50 -8.72 -2.98 -9.42
CA SER A 50 -9.50 -3.57 -8.32
C SER A 50 -9.07 -3.00 -6.96
N ALA A 51 -8.67 -1.72 -6.95
CA ALA A 51 -8.26 -1.06 -5.73
C ALA A 51 -9.44 -0.86 -4.76
N THR A 52 -9.15 -0.93 -3.46
CA THR A 52 -10.09 -0.68 -2.35
C THR A 52 -10.67 0.73 -2.41
N TYR A 53 -9.83 1.72 -2.75
CA TYR A 53 -10.25 3.11 -2.85
C TYR A 53 -10.51 3.47 -4.30
N ALA A 54 -11.74 3.92 -4.60
CA ALA A 54 -12.16 4.23 -5.96
C ALA A 54 -11.58 5.54 -6.49
N ASP A 55 -11.15 6.45 -5.61
CA ASP A 55 -10.57 7.75 -5.94
C ASP A 55 -9.78 8.30 -4.75
N ALA A 56 -9.09 9.43 -4.97
CA ALA A 56 -8.33 10.13 -3.94
C ALA A 56 -9.18 10.59 -2.75
N ALA A 57 -10.47 10.91 -2.95
CA ALA A 57 -11.35 11.35 -1.86
C ALA A 57 -11.66 10.19 -0.91
N ALA A 58 -11.85 8.98 -1.43
CA ALA A 58 -12.02 7.76 -0.64
C ALA A 58 -10.74 7.43 0.17
N VAL A 59 -9.56 7.65 -0.42
CA VAL A 59 -8.29 7.56 0.31
C VAL A 59 -8.24 8.57 1.44
N ILE A 60 -8.45 9.86 1.15
CA ILE A 60 -8.40 10.96 2.14
C ILE A 60 -9.36 10.69 3.32
N ALA A 61 -10.54 10.12 3.06
CA ALA A 61 -11.50 9.78 4.10
C ALA A 61 -11.04 8.61 5.00
N ALA A 62 -10.16 7.74 4.53
CA ALA A 62 -9.63 6.60 5.27
C ALA A 62 -8.32 6.89 6.01
N LEU A 63 -7.59 7.93 5.59
CA LEU A 63 -6.33 8.32 6.21
C LEU A 63 -6.52 8.91 7.62
N PRO A 64 -5.49 8.81 8.50
CA PRO A 64 -5.63 9.20 9.90
C PRO A 64 -5.84 10.71 10.05
N THR A 65 -6.65 11.09 11.04
CA THR A 65 -6.95 12.49 11.40
C THR A 65 -5.96 13.08 12.41
N THR A 66 -4.97 12.29 12.84
CA THR A 66 -3.87 12.72 13.69
C THR A 66 -2.60 12.00 13.27
N VAL A 67 -1.47 12.70 13.31
CA VAL A 67 -0.14 12.14 13.07
C VAL A 67 0.74 12.38 14.28
N THR A 68 1.79 11.57 14.44
CA THR A 68 2.74 11.72 15.54
C THR A 68 4.05 12.34 15.08
N ALA A 69 4.69 13.09 15.96
CA ALA A 69 5.98 13.71 15.75
C ALA A 69 6.92 13.50 16.94
N ASN A 70 8.21 13.75 16.69
CA ASN A 70 9.28 13.65 17.67
C ASN A 70 9.29 12.29 18.41
N ALA A 71 9.32 11.18 17.66
CA ALA A 71 9.36 9.82 18.20
C ALA A 71 8.13 9.48 19.06
N ASN A 72 6.94 9.75 18.53
CA ASN A 72 5.63 9.50 19.14
C ASN A 72 5.32 10.33 20.39
N THR A 73 5.98 11.46 20.59
CA THR A 73 5.79 12.31 21.78
C THR A 73 4.77 13.42 21.58
N VAL A 74 4.40 13.72 20.33
CA VAL A 74 3.49 14.81 19.98
C VAL A 74 2.42 14.32 19.02
N ASN A 75 1.15 14.45 19.38
CA ASN A 75 0.03 14.17 18.48
C ASN A 75 -0.43 15.48 17.84
N VAL A 76 -0.26 15.60 16.52
CA VAL A 76 -0.69 16.78 15.75
C VAL A 76 -1.95 16.43 14.95
N PRO A 77 -3.04 17.20 15.06
CA PRO A 77 -4.22 17.00 14.23
C PRO A 77 -3.92 17.20 12.75
N VAL A 78 -4.60 16.45 11.89
CA VAL A 78 -4.64 16.63 10.44
C VAL A 78 -6.02 17.12 10.05
N THR A 79 -6.09 18.23 9.32
CA THR A 79 -7.35 18.81 8.83
C THR A 79 -7.80 18.17 7.52
N THR A 80 -6.86 17.86 6.64
CA THR A 80 -7.09 17.14 5.39
C THR A 80 -5.78 16.54 4.87
N TRP A 81 -5.89 15.64 3.91
CA TRP A 81 -4.77 15.10 3.14
C TRP A 81 -4.88 15.62 1.71
N VAL A 82 -3.73 15.90 1.10
CA VAL A 82 -3.64 16.37 -0.28
C VAL A 82 -2.97 15.29 -1.12
N ASP A 83 -3.66 14.83 -2.15
CA ASP A 83 -3.09 14.00 -3.21
C ASP A 83 -2.10 14.85 -4.03
N THR A 84 -0.83 14.47 -4.03
CA THR A 84 0.24 15.26 -4.65
C THR A 84 0.77 14.70 -5.96
N ASP A 85 0.39 13.48 -6.32
CA ASP A 85 0.89 12.78 -7.51
C ASP A 85 -0.21 12.12 -8.36
N ALA A 86 -1.48 12.45 -8.07
CA ALA A 86 -2.67 12.04 -8.81
C ALA A 86 -2.91 10.52 -8.72
N TYR A 87 -3.46 10.11 -7.57
CA TYR A 87 -3.89 8.75 -7.30
C TYR A 87 -4.72 8.18 -8.45
N ASP A 88 -4.27 7.05 -9.01
CA ASP A 88 -4.95 6.31 -10.06
C ASP A 88 -5.19 4.85 -9.62
N PRO A 89 -6.43 4.47 -9.27
CA PRO A 89 -6.74 3.10 -8.86
C PRO A 89 -6.61 2.07 -9.99
N ALA A 90 -6.49 2.51 -11.25
CA ALA A 90 -6.31 1.66 -12.42
C ALA A 90 -4.83 1.44 -12.78
N ALA A 91 -3.90 2.17 -12.17
CA ALA A 91 -2.47 2.05 -12.42
C ALA A 91 -1.74 1.54 -11.16
N ALA A 92 -0.75 0.68 -11.39
CA ALA A 92 0.12 0.23 -10.31
C ALA A 92 1.09 1.36 -9.95
N GLY A 93 1.27 1.64 -8.68
CA GLY A 93 2.07 2.78 -8.23
C GLY A 93 2.08 2.95 -6.72
N SER A 94 2.97 3.82 -6.26
CA SER A 94 2.95 4.42 -4.93
C SER A 94 2.49 5.86 -5.10
N TYR A 95 1.48 6.24 -4.33
CA TYR A 95 0.84 7.55 -4.43
C TYR A 95 0.98 8.29 -3.11
N THR A 96 1.62 9.45 -3.14
CA THR A 96 1.94 10.28 -1.98
C THR A 96 0.79 11.20 -1.61
N PHE A 97 0.34 11.08 -0.36
CA PHE A 97 -0.58 12.02 0.27
C PHE A 97 0.16 12.84 1.32
N THR A 98 0.02 14.16 1.27
CA THR A 98 0.65 15.10 2.20
C THR A 98 -0.38 15.70 3.16
N ALA A 99 -0.10 15.68 4.45
CA ALA A 99 -1.01 16.21 5.46
C ALA A 99 -1.08 17.74 5.41
N THR A 100 -2.29 18.29 5.54
CA THR A 100 -2.52 19.66 5.98
C THR A 100 -2.76 19.65 7.48
N LEU A 101 -1.76 20.07 8.24
CA LEU A 101 -1.80 20.05 9.70
C LEU A 101 -2.85 21.02 10.27
N GLY A 102 -3.44 20.64 11.39
CA GLY A 102 -4.27 21.51 12.22
C GLY A 102 -3.43 22.34 13.19
N ALA A 103 -4.06 22.75 14.30
CA ALA A 103 -3.37 23.51 15.34
C ALA A 103 -2.25 22.68 15.97
N ILE A 104 -1.05 23.24 16.03
CA ILE A 104 0.08 22.65 16.75
C ILE A 104 -0.24 22.63 18.26
N PRO A 105 -0.05 21.49 18.96
CA PRO A 105 -0.35 21.38 20.39
C PRO A 105 0.40 22.41 21.25
N ALA A 106 -0.21 22.80 22.36
CA ALA A 106 0.40 23.75 23.29
C ALA A 106 1.75 23.24 23.82
N GLY A 107 2.73 24.15 23.91
CA GLY A 107 4.10 23.82 24.30
C GLY A 107 4.99 23.36 23.15
N TYR A 108 4.45 23.25 21.92
CA TYR A 108 5.20 22.91 20.73
C TYR A 108 5.14 24.01 19.66
N ALA A 109 6.15 24.01 18.80
CA ALA A 109 6.23 24.82 17.60
C ALA A 109 6.62 23.94 16.41
N ASN A 110 6.30 24.38 15.19
CA ASN A 110 6.74 23.75 13.95
C ASN A 110 7.32 24.84 13.05
N SER A 111 8.33 25.56 13.56
CA SER A 111 8.91 26.69 12.83
C SER A 111 9.64 26.25 11.56
N GLY A 112 10.05 24.99 11.50
CA GLY A 112 10.64 24.37 10.31
C GLY A 112 9.65 24.02 9.19
N GLY A 113 8.34 24.11 9.44
CA GLY A 113 7.32 23.81 8.43
C GLY A 113 7.25 22.33 8.02
N TYR A 114 7.59 21.43 8.94
CA TYR A 114 7.50 19.99 8.68
C TYR A 114 6.05 19.55 8.48
N THR A 115 5.85 18.50 7.70
CA THR A 115 4.55 17.85 7.53
C THR A 115 4.72 16.33 7.49
N ALA A 116 3.62 15.60 7.62
CA ALA A 116 3.58 14.16 7.46
C ALA A 116 3.19 13.79 6.03
N THR A 117 3.75 12.69 5.54
CA THR A 117 3.38 12.05 4.27
C THR A 117 3.02 10.60 4.51
N VAL A 118 2.15 10.06 3.67
CA VAL A 118 1.80 8.64 3.65
C VAL A 118 1.74 8.17 2.21
N GLU A 119 2.30 6.99 1.96
CA GLU A 119 2.23 6.32 0.67
C GLU A 119 1.04 5.39 0.61
N VAL A 120 0.31 5.44 -0.50
CA VAL A 120 -0.80 4.55 -0.80
C VAL A 120 -0.42 3.72 -2.00
N VAL A 121 -0.32 2.41 -1.80
CA VAL A 121 0.30 1.51 -2.78
C VAL A 121 -0.77 0.71 -3.50
N VAL A 122 -0.84 0.90 -4.82
CA VAL A 122 -1.61 0.06 -5.75
C VAL A 122 -0.65 -0.94 -6.38
N ALA A 123 -0.83 -2.21 -6.07
CA ALA A 123 -0.04 -3.29 -6.64
C ALA A 123 -0.36 -3.52 -8.12
N ALA A 124 0.55 -4.12 -8.87
CA ALA A 124 0.27 -4.56 -10.23
C ALA A 124 -0.86 -5.59 -10.27
N ALA A 125 -1.76 -5.46 -11.24
CA ALA A 125 -2.77 -6.49 -11.50
C ALA A 125 -2.08 -7.81 -11.90
N PRO A 126 -2.60 -8.96 -11.46
CA PRO A 126 -2.07 -10.25 -11.92
C PRO A 126 -2.27 -10.38 -13.43
N VAL A 127 -1.26 -10.85 -14.13
CA VAL A 127 -1.39 -11.20 -15.55
C VAL A 127 -2.20 -12.49 -15.65
N SER A 128 -3.38 -12.39 -16.27
CA SER A 128 -4.31 -13.50 -16.44
C SER A 128 -4.84 -13.54 -17.87
N VAL A 129 -4.74 -14.71 -18.53
CA VAL A 129 -5.18 -14.91 -19.92
C VAL A 129 -5.94 -16.23 -20.03
N VAL A 130 -7.04 -16.25 -20.78
CA VAL A 130 -7.83 -17.47 -21.02
C VAL A 130 -7.00 -18.48 -21.80
N VAL A 131 -7.00 -19.75 -21.38
CA VAL A 131 -6.11 -20.80 -21.90
C VAL A 131 -6.20 -20.93 -23.42
N ASN A 132 -7.41 -20.95 -24.00
CA ASN A 132 -7.60 -21.06 -25.45
C ASN A 132 -7.13 -19.84 -26.27
N THR A 133 -6.68 -18.78 -25.61
CA THR A 133 -6.09 -17.58 -26.25
C THR A 133 -4.57 -17.50 -26.11
N LEU A 134 -3.94 -18.45 -25.41
CA LEU A 134 -2.48 -18.48 -25.21
C LEU A 134 -1.69 -18.73 -26.50
N GLY A 135 -2.31 -19.39 -27.49
CA GLY A 135 -1.69 -19.78 -28.75
C GLY A 135 -2.29 -21.08 -29.26
N THR A 136 -1.57 -21.78 -30.14
CA THR A 136 -2.04 -23.06 -30.71
C THR A 136 -1.98 -24.18 -29.68
N GLU A 137 -3.07 -24.97 -29.59
CA GLU A 137 -3.12 -26.21 -28.81
C GLU A 137 -2.46 -27.36 -29.55
N GLY A 138 -1.68 -28.18 -28.83
CA GLY A 138 -1.22 -29.47 -29.34
C GLY A 138 0.08 -29.93 -28.70
N ASN A 139 0.69 -30.96 -29.27
CA ASN A 139 1.92 -31.55 -28.73
C ASN A 139 3.03 -30.49 -28.57
N LEU A 140 3.54 -30.31 -27.35
CA LEU A 140 4.57 -29.30 -27.05
C LEU A 140 5.97 -29.68 -27.53
N THR A 141 6.17 -30.90 -28.03
CA THR A 141 7.46 -31.32 -28.61
C THR A 141 7.64 -30.89 -30.07
N THR A 142 6.58 -30.43 -30.76
CA THR A 142 6.65 -30.02 -32.17
C THR A 142 7.01 -28.54 -32.35
N GLY A 143 7.19 -27.78 -31.26
CA GLY A 143 7.85 -26.47 -31.26
C GLY A 143 6.99 -25.25 -31.62
N THR A 144 5.70 -25.41 -31.91
CA THR A 144 4.79 -24.29 -32.26
C THR A 144 3.63 -24.09 -31.28
N ASN A 145 3.31 -25.09 -30.49
CA ASN A 145 2.13 -25.09 -29.63
C ASN A 145 2.43 -24.43 -28.29
N ALA A 146 1.49 -23.62 -27.80
CA ALA A 146 1.65 -22.88 -26.54
C ALA A 146 1.17 -23.70 -25.34
N TYR A 147 0.14 -24.52 -25.53
CA TYR A 147 -0.42 -25.38 -24.50
C TYR A 147 -0.88 -26.71 -25.08
N ASN A 148 -1.08 -27.68 -24.20
CA ASN A 148 -1.57 -29.01 -24.53
C ASN A 148 -2.51 -29.50 -23.44
N ILE A 149 -3.61 -30.13 -23.85
CA ILE A 149 -4.54 -30.82 -22.96
C ILE A 149 -4.61 -32.26 -23.46
N GLN A 150 -4.20 -33.22 -22.63
CA GLN A 150 -4.27 -34.64 -22.96
C GLN A 150 -5.41 -35.29 -22.18
N ASP A 151 -6.26 -36.00 -22.92
CA ASP A 151 -7.28 -36.86 -22.34
C ASP A 151 -6.62 -38.08 -21.71
N ASN A 152 -6.56 -38.05 -20.38
CA ASN A 152 -6.15 -39.17 -19.54
C ASN A 152 -7.32 -39.55 -18.60
N THR A 153 -8.57 -39.24 -18.97
CA THR A 153 -9.73 -39.39 -18.08
C THR A 153 -9.99 -40.84 -17.70
N SER A 154 -9.49 -41.82 -18.48
CA SER A 154 -9.45 -43.23 -18.07
C SER A 154 -8.63 -43.49 -16.80
N LEU A 155 -7.75 -42.56 -16.42
CA LEU A 155 -6.94 -42.55 -15.20
C LEU A 155 -7.49 -41.56 -14.15
N GLY A 156 -8.61 -40.90 -14.41
CA GLY A 156 -9.24 -39.93 -13.50
C GLY A 156 -8.70 -38.50 -13.60
N LEU A 157 -7.99 -38.14 -14.67
CA LEU A 157 -7.36 -36.82 -14.82
C LEU A 157 -7.22 -36.36 -16.28
N TRP A 158 -7.00 -35.07 -16.46
CA TRP A 158 -6.48 -34.44 -17.67
C TRP A 158 -5.06 -33.99 -17.42
N SER A 159 -4.14 -34.20 -18.38
CA SER A 159 -2.81 -33.61 -18.27
C SER A 159 -2.77 -32.28 -19.02
N PHE A 160 -2.61 -31.19 -18.27
CA PHE A 160 -2.45 -29.84 -18.80
C PHE A 160 -0.98 -29.47 -18.80
N ALA A 161 -0.49 -28.90 -19.90
CA ALA A 161 0.86 -28.37 -19.98
C ALA A 161 0.94 -27.11 -20.83
N ILE A 162 1.92 -26.26 -20.55
CA ILE A 162 2.25 -25.07 -21.32
C ILE A 162 3.74 -25.03 -21.67
N ALA A 163 4.07 -24.35 -22.77
CA ALA A 163 5.44 -24.04 -23.16
C ALA A 163 5.73 -22.56 -22.89
N LYS A 164 6.61 -22.29 -21.92
CA LYS A 164 6.93 -20.93 -21.43
C LYS A 164 7.38 -19.99 -22.54
N ASP A 165 8.23 -20.45 -23.45
CA ASP A 165 8.74 -19.66 -24.58
C ASP A 165 7.69 -19.32 -25.65
N LYS A 166 6.49 -19.91 -25.58
CA LYS A 166 5.38 -19.67 -26.51
C LYS A 166 4.27 -18.81 -25.92
N LEU A 167 4.37 -18.44 -24.64
CA LEU A 167 3.35 -17.63 -24.00
C LEU A 167 3.36 -16.18 -24.52
N PRO A 168 2.22 -15.48 -24.44
CA PRO A 168 2.16 -14.05 -24.76
C PRO A 168 3.19 -13.24 -23.96
N ALA A 169 3.66 -12.12 -24.54
CA ALA A 169 4.67 -11.25 -23.94
C ALA A 169 4.31 -10.74 -22.53
N ALA A 170 3.02 -10.68 -22.18
CA ALA A 170 2.55 -10.33 -20.84
C ALA A 170 3.07 -11.27 -19.74
N PHE A 171 3.41 -12.52 -20.08
CA PHE A 171 3.99 -13.50 -19.15
C PHE A 171 5.52 -13.39 -19.05
N ALA A 172 6.17 -12.45 -19.76
CA ALA A 172 7.61 -12.27 -19.70
C ALA A 172 8.07 -11.96 -18.26
N GLY A 173 9.08 -12.69 -17.78
CA GLY A 173 9.59 -12.54 -16.41
C GLY A 173 8.86 -13.38 -15.36
N ALA A 174 7.77 -14.07 -15.70
CA ALA A 174 7.09 -14.97 -14.77
C ALA A 174 8.03 -16.08 -14.28
N THR A 175 8.04 -16.29 -12.96
CA THR A 175 8.79 -17.34 -12.26
C THR A 175 7.99 -18.64 -12.15
N GLY A 176 6.67 -18.57 -12.22
CA GLY A 176 5.77 -19.72 -12.25
C GLY A 176 4.40 -19.39 -12.83
N TYR A 177 3.52 -20.39 -12.85
CA TYR A 177 2.18 -20.26 -13.43
C TYR A 177 1.13 -21.02 -12.62
N LYS A 178 -0.09 -20.50 -12.61
CA LYS A 178 -1.28 -21.19 -12.08
C LYS A 178 -2.33 -21.33 -13.16
N LEU A 179 -2.98 -22.48 -13.23
CA LEU A 179 -4.23 -22.67 -13.96
C LEU A 179 -5.40 -22.46 -12.99
N VAL A 180 -6.36 -21.63 -13.37
CA VAL A 180 -7.57 -21.34 -12.61
C VAL A 180 -8.78 -21.82 -13.41
N ILE A 181 -9.57 -22.72 -12.83
CA ILE A 181 -10.81 -23.22 -13.42
C ILE A 181 -11.95 -22.98 -12.44
N GLY A 182 -12.88 -22.09 -12.80
CA GLY A 182 -13.89 -21.61 -11.86
C GLY A 182 -13.24 -20.91 -10.67
N SER A 183 -13.42 -21.45 -9.46
CA SER A 183 -12.79 -20.95 -8.22
C SER A 183 -11.58 -21.77 -7.76
N THR A 184 -11.17 -22.79 -8.53
CA THR A 184 -10.10 -23.71 -8.14
C THR A 184 -8.79 -23.31 -8.82
N GLU A 185 -7.71 -23.28 -8.04
CA GLU A 185 -6.37 -22.94 -8.52
C GLU A 185 -5.43 -24.16 -8.50
N TYR A 186 -4.62 -24.29 -9.55
CA TYR A 186 -3.62 -25.34 -9.71
C TYR A 186 -2.28 -24.71 -10.06
N THR A 187 -1.29 -24.79 -9.16
CA THR A 187 0.08 -24.35 -9.45
C THR A 187 0.76 -25.38 -10.34
N LEU A 188 1.27 -24.94 -11.49
CA LEU A 188 1.95 -25.83 -12.41
C LEU A 188 3.38 -26.10 -11.94
N ASP A 189 3.78 -27.36 -12.08
CA ASP A 189 5.15 -27.81 -11.79
C ASP A 189 6.02 -27.71 -13.04
N VAL A 190 7.28 -27.32 -12.85
CA VAL A 190 8.28 -27.37 -13.92
C VAL A 190 8.54 -28.84 -14.27
N ASN A 191 8.47 -29.17 -15.55
CA ASN A 191 8.80 -30.50 -16.02
C ASN A 191 10.30 -30.79 -15.76
N MET A 192 10.57 -31.92 -15.10
CA MET A 192 11.93 -32.30 -14.68
C MET A 192 12.91 -32.54 -15.84
N PHE A 193 12.41 -32.78 -17.05
CA PHE A 193 13.22 -33.03 -18.24
C PHE A 193 13.32 -31.81 -19.16
N ASN A 194 12.41 -30.84 -19.01
CA ASN A 194 12.37 -29.65 -19.83
C ASN A 194 11.89 -28.44 -19.02
N SER A 195 12.80 -27.58 -18.62
CA SER A 195 12.51 -26.36 -17.84
C SER A 195 11.65 -25.34 -18.57
N ASN A 196 11.43 -25.50 -19.88
CA ASN A 196 10.49 -24.70 -20.63
C ASN A 196 9.03 -25.17 -20.47
N LEU A 197 8.79 -26.38 -19.97
CA LEU A 197 7.46 -26.93 -19.82
C LEU A 197 6.99 -26.83 -18.38
N TYR A 198 5.77 -26.35 -18.20
CA TYR A 198 5.07 -26.33 -16.93
C TYR A 198 3.80 -27.16 -17.08
N GLN A 199 3.49 -27.99 -16.09
CA GLN A 199 2.39 -28.96 -16.21
C GLN A 199 1.66 -29.20 -14.89
N TYR A 200 0.43 -29.70 -15.00
CA TYR A 200 -0.36 -30.16 -13.88
C TYR A 200 -1.38 -31.21 -14.33
N ASP A 201 -1.67 -32.19 -13.47
CA ASP A 201 -2.75 -33.17 -13.69
C ASP A 201 -4.04 -32.66 -13.05
N VAL A 202 -4.97 -32.20 -13.88
CA VAL A 202 -6.26 -31.66 -13.47
C VAL A 202 -7.27 -32.80 -13.27
N PRO A 203 -8.06 -32.84 -12.19
CA PRO A 203 -9.07 -33.89 -12.00
C PRO A 203 -10.08 -33.98 -13.17
N ASP A 204 -10.54 -35.19 -13.49
CA ASP A 204 -11.57 -35.44 -14.52
C ASP A 204 -12.97 -34.94 -14.15
N THR A 205 -13.14 -34.34 -12.98
CA THR A 205 -14.36 -33.60 -12.60
C THR A 205 -14.58 -32.35 -13.45
N PHE A 206 -13.56 -31.92 -14.20
CA PHE A 206 -13.66 -30.88 -15.22
C PHE A 206 -13.68 -31.50 -16.63
N THR A 207 -14.38 -30.83 -17.53
CA THR A 207 -14.31 -31.08 -18.99
C THR A 207 -13.11 -30.37 -19.61
N ASP A 208 -12.65 -30.83 -20.76
CA ASP A 208 -11.62 -30.16 -21.56
C ASP A 208 -12.04 -28.74 -21.96
N ASP A 209 -13.33 -28.52 -22.26
CA ASP A 209 -13.86 -27.18 -22.51
C ASP A 209 -13.76 -26.26 -21.28
N GLN A 210 -13.97 -26.78 -20.07
CA GLN A 210 -13.77 -25.99 -18.84
C GLN A 210 -12.28 -25.64 -18.64
N ILE A 211 -11.37 -26.55 -18.97
CA ILE A 211 -9.93 -26.29 -18.90
C ILE A 211 -9.53 -25.20 -19.92
N ARG A 212 -9.99 -25.30 -21.17
CA ARG A 212 -9.72 -24.32 -22.24
C ARG A 212 -10.27 -22.92 -21.94
N ASN A 213 -11.40 -22.85 -21.25
CA ASN A 213 -12.02 -21.60 -20.82
C ASN A 213 -11.57 -21.16 -19.41
N GLY A 214 -10.66 -21.91 -18.77
CA GLY A 214 -9.95 -21.47 -17.58
C GLY A 214 -8.94 -20.37 -17.88
N SER A 215 -8.32 -19.86 -16.82
CA SER A 215 -7.32 -18.79 -16.91
C SER A 215 -5.94 -19.26 -16.51
N LEU A 216 -4.94 -18.95 -17.32
CA LEU A 216 -3.54 -19.04 -16.92
C LEU A 216 -3.13 -17.73 -16.24
N VAL A 217 -2.56 -17.83 -15.05
CA VAL A 217 -2.13 -16.69 -14.23
C VAL A 217 -0.62 -16.75 -14.01
N ALA A 218 0.07 -15.64 -14.24
CA ALA A 218 1.51 -15.52 -13.98
C ALA A 218 1.82 -15.38 -12.48
N ILE A 219 2.93 -15.96 -12.04
CA ILE A 219 3.56 -15.69 -10.74
C ILE A 219 4.87 -14.94 -11.05
N PHE A 220 5.09 -13.79 -10.41
CA PHE A 220 6.32 -12.99 -10.54
C PHE A 220 7.19 -13.13 -9.30
#